data_AF-A0A3A8K6J5-F1
#
_entry.id   AF-A0A3A8K6J5-F1
#
_cell.length_a   1.000
_cell.length_b   1.000
_cell.length_c   1.000
_cell.angle_alpha   90.00
_cell.angle_beta   90.00
_cell.angle_gamma   90.00
#
_symmetry.space_group_name_H-M   'P 1'
#
loop_
_entity.id
_entity.type
_entity.pdbx_description
1 polymer ?
#
loop_
_entity_poly.entity_id
_entity_poly.type
_entity_poly.pdbx_seq_one_letter_code
_entity_poly.pdbx_strand_id
1 'polypeptide(L)'
;MAVLGLQTAACGGPMEEQEALQPQEGSEVTAMAVCTASCPGGTTVSCTGNHCEAVEGQAVMCDGQWKNCPPVVVGTVSFFCEASNSLLSCTGINAHTLQPLSSKVCGGVSCNGVDTYCPAFTDARECF
;
A
#
# COMPACT_ATOMS: atom_id res chain seq x y z
N MET A 1 46.11 30.73 -3.61
CA MET A 1 45.03 30.68 -2.61
C MET A 1 44.83 29.24 -2.19
N ALA A 2 44.66 29.01 -0.90
CA ALA A 2 44.71 27.72 -0.25
C ALA A 2 43.42 26.90 -0.45
N VAL A 3 43.66 25.60 -0.59
CA VAL A 3 42.90 24.38 -0.26
C VAL A 3 41.79 24.58 0.79
N LEU A 4 40.68 23.84 0.66
CA LEU A 4 40.11 22.91 1.68
C LEU A 4 38.63 22.62 1.40
N GLY A 5 38.38 21.66 0.50
CA GLY A 5 37.20 20.82 0.58
C GLY A 5 37.47 19.74 1.63
N LEU A 6 36.97 19.94 2.84
CA LEU A 6 37.04 18.98 3.93
C LEU A 6 35.60 18.66 4.34
N GLN A 7 35.16 17.42 4.13
CA GLN A 7 34.56 16.62 5.20
C GLN A 7 35.00 15.16 5.02
N THR A 8 35.82 14.77 6.00
CA THR A 8 36.43 13.48 6.30
C THR A 8 35.50 12.56 7.10
N ALA A 9 35.93 11.30 7.22
CA ALA A 9 35.53 10.24 8.17
C ALA A 9 34.42 9.30 7.65
N ALA A 10 34.66 8.06 7.18
CA ALA A 10 35.60 6.97 7.52
C ALA A 10 35.18 6.04 8.69
N CYS A 11 35.20 4.72 8.37
CA CYS A 11 35.44 3.52 9.22
C CYS A 11 34.30 3.02 10.14
N GLY A 12 34.07 1.72 10.34
CA GLY A 12 34.79 0.47 10.00
C GLY A 12 33.89 -0.76 10.32
N GLY A 13 34.23 -2.03 10.05
CA GLY A 13 35.50 -2.70 9.74
C GLY A 13 35.24 -4.11 9.14
N PRO A 14 36.02 -5.16 9.48
CA PRO A 14 37.10 -5.68 8.64
C PRO A 14 36.83 -7.03 7.94
N MET A 15 37.45 -7.17 6.75
CA MET A 15 38.25 -8.29 6.20
C MET A 15 37.84 -9.74 6.51
N GLU A 16 37.62 -10.56 5.48
CA GLU A 16 38.33 -11.84 5.24
C GLU A 16 38.02 -12.40 3.84
N GLU A 17 39.05 -13.02 3.23
CA GLU A 17 39.15 -13.54 1.87
C GLU A 17 38.04 -14.54 1.51
N GLN A 18 37.46 -14.43 0.30
CA GLN A 18 37.35 -15.60 -0.57
C GLN A 18 37.06 -15.25 -2.05
N GLU A 19 37.98 -15.70 -2.90
CA GLU A 19 37.83 -16.05 -4.31
C GLU A 19 37.23 -15.03 -5.30
N ALA A 20 38.13 -14.55 -6.16
CA ALA A 20 37.83 -13.92 -7.43
C ALA A 20 36.95 -14.82 -8.31
N LEU A 21 35.63 -14.57 -8.29
CA LEU A 21 34.75 -14.89 -9.41
C LEU A 21 34.40 -13.57 -10.09
N GLN A 22 35.15 -13.32 -11.16
CA GLN A 22 34.90 -12.32 -12.18
C GLN A 22 33.38 -12.21 -12.46
N PRO A 23 32.78 -11.02 -12.48
CA PRO A 23 31.53 -10.83 -13.20
C PRO A 23 31.86 -11.10 -14.67
N GLN A 24 31.49 -12.29 -15.15
CA GLN A 24 31.56 -12.63 -16.56
C GLN A 24 30.68 -11.64 -17.32
N GLU A 25 31.34 -10.76 -18.08
CA GLU A 25 30.72 -10.12 -19.22
C GLU A 25 30.22 -11.22 -20.17
N GLY A 26 28.92 -11.19 -20.50
CA GLY A 26 28.33 -12.08 -21.49
C GLY A 26 27.26 -13.04 -20.98
N SER A 27 26.17 -12.52 -20.44
CA SER A 27 24.87 -13.15 -20.62
C SER A 27 23.82 -12.05 -20.72
N GLU A 28 23.33 -11.82 -21.94
CA GLU A 28 22.13 -11.03 -22.20
C GLU A 28 20.92 -11.80 -21.65
N VAL A 29 20.87 -11.96 -20.33
CA VAL A 29 19.61 -12.21 -19.65
C VAL A 29 19.04 -10.81 -19.47
N THR A 30 18.20 -10.37 -20.41
CA THR A 30 17.39 -9.18 -20.17
C THR A 30 16.49 -9.54 -19.00
N ALA A 31 16.95 -9.23 -17.80
CA ALA A 31 16.24 -9.52 -16.58
C ALA A 31 14.91 -8.78 -16.69
N MET A 32 13.83 -9.54 -16.88
CA MET A 32 12.49 -8.99 -16.91
C MET A 32 12.28 -8.21 -15.60
N ALA A 33 12.33 -6.89 -15.69
CA ALA A 33 12.17 -6.02 -14.54
C ALA A 33 10.68 -5.99 -14.19
N VAL A 34 10.35 -6.26 -12.94
CA VAL A 34 8.99 -6.10 -12.42
C VAL A 34 8.91 -4.71 -11.79
N CYS A 35 8.15 -3.80 -12.41
CA CYS A 35 7.81 -2.54 -11.75
C CYS A 35 6.49 -2.69 -11.04
N THR A 36 6.49 -2.21 -9.80
CA THR A 36 5.30 -2.06 -8.97
C THR A 36 5.13 -0.58 -8.63
N ALA A 37 3.93 -0.04 -8.84
CA ALA A 37 3.55 1.27 -8.34
C ALA A 37 2.40 1.13 -7.34
N SER A 38 2.54 1.81 -6.20
CA SER A 38 1.48 1.93 -5.20
C SER A 38 0.45 2.95 -5.69
N CYS A 39 -0.81 2.53 -5.80
CA CYS A 39 -1.91 3.40 -6.21
C CYS A 39 -2.63 4.00 -5.01
N PRO A 40 -3.29 5.16 -5.19
CA PRO A 40 -4.06 5.76 -4.12
C PRO A 40 -5.25 4.84 -3.78
N GLY A 41 -5.45 4.57 -2.49
CA GLY A 41 -6.42 3.57 -2.02
C GLY A 41 -5.82 2.21 -1.65
N GLY A 42 -4.49 2.06 -1.68
CA GLY A 42 -3.82 0.84 -1.20
C GLY A 42 -3.84 -0.32 -2.19
N THR A 43 -4.27 -0.08 -3.44
CA THR A 43 -4.07 -1.03 -4.54
C THR A 43 -2.66 -0.89 -5.10
N THR A 44 -2.11 -1.95 -5.67
CA THR A 44 -0.81 -1.91 -6.34
C THR A 44 -0.97 -2.36 -7.78
N VAL A 45 -0.41 -1.60 -8.72
CA VAL A 45 -0.33 -2.02 -10.12
C VAL A 45 1.08 -2.51 -10.42
N SER A 46 1.17 -3.63 -11.14
CA SER A 46 2.44 -4.20 -11.56
C SER A 46 2.47 -4.46 -13.07
N CYS A 47 3.64 -4.28 -13.65
CA CYS A 47 3.93 -4.70 -15.00
C CYS A 47 5.34 -5.31 -15.06
N THR A 48 5.60 -6.05 -16.13
CA THR A 48 6.87 -6.72 -16.34
C THR A 48 7.37 -6.38 -17.72
N GLY A 49 8.63 -5.96 -17.84
CA GLY A 49 9.22 -5.55 -19.10
C GLY A 49 10.73 -5.32 -19.02
N ASN A 50 11.34 -4.96 -20.15
CA ASN A 50 12.76 -4.62 -20.23
C ASN A 50 13.01 -3.14 -19.86
N HIS A 51 12.12 -2.24 -20.31
CA HIS A 51 12.12 -0.84 -19.88
C HIS A 51 10.93 -0.57 -18.99
N CYS A 52 11.18 -0.01 -17.82
CA CYS A 52 10.24 -0.04 -16.72
C CYS A 52 10.29 1.27 -15.94
N GLU A 53 9.16 1.99 -15.91
CA GLU A 53 9.02 3.25 -15.18
C GLU A 53 7.79 3.17 -14.28
N ALA A 54 7.99 3.30 -12.97
CA ALA A 54 6.91 3.38 -11.99
C ALA A 54 6.74 4.83 -11.53
N VAL A 55 5.52 5.37 -11.66
CA VAL A 55 5.14 6.66 -11.10
C VAL A 55 4.17 6.40 -9.95
N GLU A 56 4.65 6.60 -8.72
CA GLU A 56 3.85 6.39 -7.52
C GLU A 56 2.54 7.21 -7.56
N GLY A 57 1.45 6.55 -7.18
CA GLY A 57 0.12 7.14 -7.15
C GLY A 57 -0.53 7.36 -8.51
N GLN A 58 0.12 7.02 -9.63
CA GLN A 58 -0.39 7.33 -10.97
C GLN A 58 -0.43 6.12 -11.89
N ALA A 59 0.72 5.53 -12.23
CA ALA A 59 0.78 4.50 -13.25
C ALA A 59 2.14 3.77 -13.25
N VAL A 60 2.16 2.63 -13.93
CA VAL A 60 3.40 1.92 -14.25
C VAL A 60 3.49 1.72 -15.77
N MET A 61 4.63 2.04 -16.36
CA MET A 61 4.93 1.82 -17.78
C MET A 61 5.91 0.67 -17.92
N CYS A 62 5.55 -0.32 -18.73
CA CYS A 62 6.48 -1.38 -19.16
C CYS A 62 6.50 -1.47 -20.68
N ASP A 63 7.70 -1.39 -21.27
CA ASP A 63 7.93 -1.54 -22.71
C ASP A 63 6.99 -0.67 -23.57
N GLY A 64 6.73 0.57 -23.11
CA GLY A 64 5.84 1.53 -23.77
C GLY A 64 4.34 1.32 -23.50
N GLN A 65 3.93 0.28 -22.77
CA GLN A 65 2.55 0.09 -22.32
C GLN A 65 2.31 0.69 -20.94
N TRP A 66 1.38 1.63 -20.86
CA TRP A 66 0.94 2.23 -19.60
C TRP A 66 -0.16 1.41 -18.94
N LYS A 67 0.07 1.02 -17.69
CA LYS A 67 -0.96 0.54 -16.75
C LYS A 67 -1.22 1.63 -15.72
N ASN A 68 -2.33 2.32 -15.88
CA ASN A 68 -2.75 3.36 -14.95
C ASN A 68 -3.33 2.76 -13.67
N CYS A 69 -3.16 3.48 -12.57
CA CYS A 69 -3.89 3.21 -11.35
C CYS A 69 -5.40 3.31 -11.61
N PRO A 70 -6.21 2.39 -11.03
CA PRO A 70 -7.65 2.52 -11.11
C PRO A 70 -8.08 3.85 -10.49
N PRO A 71 -9.17 4.46 -10.98
CA PRO A 71 -9.68 5.69 -10.40
C PRO A 71 -10.02 5.47 -8.94
N VAL A 72 -9.60 6.41 -8.11
CA VAL A 72 -9.85 6.40 -6.67
C VAL A 72 -11.33 6.70 -6.47
N VAL A 73 -12.13 5.65 -6.19
CA VAL A 73 -13.54 5.83 -5.86
C VAL A 73 -13.61 6.29 -4.41
N VAL A 74 -13.76 7.60 -4.22
CA VAL A 74 -14.13 8.18 -2.93
C VAL A 74 -15.62 7.95 -2.75
N GLY A 75 -15.96 7.10 -1.80
CA GLY A 75 -17.34 6.80 -1.42
C GLY A 75 -17.66 7.36 -0.05
N THR A 76 -18.92 7.71 0.17
CA THR A 76 -19.47 7.86 1.51
C THR A 76 -20.34 6.64 1.78
N VAL A 77 -20.02 5.92 2.85
CA VAL A 77 -20.85 4.83 3.34
C VAL A 77 -21.44 5.23 4.68
N SER A 78 -22.67 4.82 4.92
CA SER A 78 -23.34 5.02 6.19
C SER A 78 -23.94 3.71 6.68
N PHE A 79 -23.87 3.52 7.99
CA PHE A 79 -24.40 2.36 8.69
C PHE A 79 -25.18 2.84 9.92
N PHE A 80 -26.39 2.31 10.10
CA PHE A 80 -27.22 2.68 11.23
C PHE A 80 -26.94 1.77 12.43
N CYS A 81 -26.49 2.36 13.53
CA CYS A 81 -26.23 1.67 14.77
C CYS A 81 -27.49 1.61 15.63
N GLU A 82 -28.15 0.46 15.64
CA GLU A 82 -29.37 0.23 16.43
C GLU A 82 -29.14 0.31 17.95
N ALA A 83 -27.93 -0.02 18.42
CA ALA A 83 -27.57 0.01 19.83
C ALA A 83 -27.59 1.43 20.41
N SER A 84 -27.18 2.42 19.63
CA SER A 84 -27.06 3.83 20.04
C SER A 84 -28.05 4.76 19.32
N ASN A 85 -28.89 4.23 18.44
CA ASN A 85 -29.81 5.00 17.58
C ASN A 85 -29.07 6.15 16.87
N SER A 86 -27.91 5.83 16.29
CA SER A 86 -27.04 6.81 15.66
C SER A 86 -26.58 6.31 14.29
N LEU A 87 -26.24 7.25 13.40
CA LEU A 87 -25.69 6.93 12.08
C LEU A 87 -24.16 7.04 12.15
N LEU A 88 -23.48 5.93 11.89
CA LEU A 88 -22.06 5.94 11.58
C LEU A 88 -21.91 6.26 10.09
N SER A 89 -21.14 7.28 9.75
CA SER A 89 -20.79 7.58 8.37
C SER A 89 -19.30 7.78 8.25
N CYS A 90 -18.73 7.29 7.16
CA CYS A 90 -17.35 7.58 6.81
C CYS A 90 -17.24 7.89 5.32
N THR A 91 -16.37 8.83 5.01
CA THR A 91 -16.01 9.17 3.63
C THR A 91 -14.55 8.84 3.43
N GLY A 92 -14.26 8.04 2.41
CA GLY A 92 -12.90 7.61 2.15
C GLY A 92 -12.77 6.80 0.88
N ILE A 93 -11.54 6.43 0.61
CA ILE A 93 -11.20 5.48 -0.43
C ILE A 93 -11.57 4.08 0.07
N ASN A 94 -12.18 3.27 -0.80
CA ASN A 94 -12.66 1.92 -0.47
C ASN A 94 -13.63 1.91 0.74
N ALA A 95 -14.53 2.89 0.81
CA ALA A 95 -15.55 2.97 1.83
C ALA A 95 -16.57 1.82 1.70
N HIS A 96 -16.73 1.01 2.75
CA HIS A 96 -17.67 -0.11 2.76
C HIS A 96 -18.25 -0.37 4.16
N THR A 97 -19.37 -1.09 4.23
CA THR A 97 -19.95 -1.53 5.50
C THR A 97 -19.23 -2.77 6.01
N LEU A 98 -19.07 -2.85 7.32
CA LEU A 98 -18.49 -4.00 8.01
C LEU A 98 -19.57 -4.98 8.42
N GLN A 99 -19.25 -6.27 8.33
CA GLN A 99 -20.09 -7.35 8.86
C GLN A 99 -20.12 -7.32 10.40
N PRO A 100 -21.11 -7.99 11.03
CA PRO A 100 -21.14 -8.15 12.48
C PRO A 100 -19.84 -8.74 13.01
N LEU A 101 -19.25 -8.09 14.02
CA LEU A 101 -18.05 -8.57 14.71
C LEU A 101 -18.39 -9.63 15.76
N SER A 102 -19.60 -9.55 16.33
CA SER A 102 -20.10 -10.43 17.39
C SER A 102 -21.63 -10.35 17.45
N SER A 103 -22.29 -11.21 18.24
CA SER A 103 -23.74 -11.17 18.44
C SER A 103 -24.24 -9.85 19.04
N LYS A 104 -23.34 -9.06 19.66
CA LYS A 104 -23.67 -7.74 20.22
C LYS A 104 -23.21 -6.56 19.37
N VAL A 105 -22.37 -6.77 18.35
CA VAL A 105 -21.80 -5.70 17.50
C VAL A 105 -22.16 -5.98 16.05
N CYS A 106 -23.18 -5.30 15.55
CA CYS A 106 -23.89 -5.69 14.31
C CYS A 106 -23.26 -5.21 13.01
N GLY A 107 -22.13 -4.53 13.10
CA GLY A 107 -21.43 -4.01 11.95
C GLY A 107 -20.84 -2.64 12.24
N GLY A 108 -20.57 -1.93 11.16
CA GLY A 108 -19.89 -0.65 11.20
C GLY A 108 -19.55 -0.18 9.81
N VAL A 109 -18.59 0.73 9.72
CA VAL A 109 -18.07 1.25 8.47
C VAL A 109 -16.54 1.16 8.46
N SER A 110 -15.98 0.90 7.29
CA SER A 110 -14.54 0.94 7.06
C SER A 110 -14.24 1.91 5.95
N CYS A 111 -13.33 2.85 6.21
CA CYS A 111 -12.86 3.82 5.24
C CYS A 111 -11.35 3.96 5.33
N ASN A 112 -10.65 3.91 4.20
CA ASN A 112 -9.18 4.00 4.15
C ASN A 112 -8.45 2.96 5.03
N GLY A 113 -9.06 1.79 5.24
CA GLY A 113 -8.53 0.76 6.15
C GLY A 113 -8.70 1.07 7.65
N VAL A 114 -9.49 2.10 7.99
CA VAL A 114 -9.86 2.41 9.36
C VAL A 114 -11.27 1.89 9.63
N ASP A 115 -11.35 0.87 10.49
CA ASP A 115 -12.60 0.23 10.87
C ASP A 115 -13.22 0.94 12.07
N THR A 116 -14.48 1.33 11.94
CA THR A 116 -15.28 1.88 13.03
C THR A 116 -16.53 1.05 13.21
N TYR A 117 -16.60 0.33 14.33
CA TYR A 117 -17.75 -0.51 14.67
C TYR A 117 -18.81 0.27 15.45
N CYS A 118 -20.06 -0.15 15.30
CA CYS A 118 -21.13 0.28 16.18
C CYS A 118 -20.87 -0.15 17.63
N PRO A 119 -21.36 0.62 18.62
CA PRO A 119 -21.31 0.20 20.01
C PRO A 119 -22.09 -1.10 20.20
N ALA A 120 -21.65 -1.91 21.16
CA ALA A 120 -22.33 -3.15 21.49
C ALA A 120 -23.71 -2.89 22.12
N PHE A 121 -24.69 -3.76 21.85
CA PHE A 121 -25.91 -3.78 22.65
C PHE A 121 -25.60 -4.04 24.13
N THR A 122 -26.16 -3.22 25.01
CA THR A 122 -26.02 -3.37 26.46
C THR A 122 -27.13 -4.26 27.07
N ASP A 123 -28.10 -4.64 26.25
CA ASP A 123 -29.28 -5.41 26.62
C ASP A 123 -29.30 -6.80 25.98
N ALA A 124 -30.44 -7.49 26.07
CA ALA A 124 -30.58 -8.87 25.58
C ALA A 124 -30.59 -8.98 24.04
N ARG A 125 -30.79 -7.88 23.29
CA ARG A 125 -30.81 -7.88 21.82
C ARG A 125 -29.52 -8.39 21.20
N GLU A 126 -29.64 -9.03 20.04
CA GLU A 126 -28.53 -9.55 19.25
C GLU A 126 -28.69 -9.18 17.78
N CYS A 127 -27.58 -9.20 17.04
CA CYS A 127 -27.55 -9.01 15.60
C CYS A 127 -28.13 -10.25 14.91
N PHE A 128 -29.14 -10.06 14.06
CA PHE A 128 -29.79 -11.12 13.28
C PHE A 128 -29.48 -11.01 11.79
#